data_AF-A0A9E5KAE3-F1
#
_entry.id   AF-A0A9E5KAE3-F1
#
_cell.length_a   1.000
_cell.length_b   1.000
_cell.length_c   1.000
_cell.angle_alpha   90.00
_cell.angle_beta   90.00
_cell.angle_gamma   90.00
#
_symmetry.space_group_name_H-M   'P 1'
#
loop_
_entity.id
_entity.type
_entity.pdbx_description
1 polymer ?
#
loop_
_entity_poly.entity_id
_entity_poly.type
_entity_poly.pdbx_seq_one_letter_code
_entity_poly.pdbx_strand_id
1 'polypeptide(L)'
;MEDPNFRLVPLMNRSYYGVASLQVIEPILGKKALSYTLEDIENTAIQELEQRRAALVAKKVGGIVAKQAAAYGIEKATKSPELGAITALLLHLTDRPDLRTWSFLPAKLQLARMSLPSGDHEIVLERVGPGGQSTQWKRIPKVQIKSGKMTFLNVRVFD
;
A
#
# COMPACT_ATOMS: atom_id res chain seq x y z
N MET A 1 14.79 25.08 15.08
CA MET A 1 15.81 24.69 14.08
C MET A 1 15.19 23.54 13.31
N GLU A 2 14.54 23.84 12.19
CA GLU A 2 13.91 22.83 11.33
C GLU A 2 15.02 22.01 10.68
N ASP A 3 14.97 20.69 10.82
CA ASP A 3 15.84 19.79 10.07
C ASP A 3 15.54 20.00 8.57
N PRO A 4 16.53 20.38 7.74
CA PRO A 4 16.32 20.56 6.30
C PRO A 4 15.82 19.30 5.58
N ASN A 5 15.89 18.13 6.23
CA ASN A 5 15.36 16.86 5.72
C ASN A 5 13.95 16.52 6.22
N PHE A 6 13.33 17.36 7.07
CA PHE A 6 11.97 17.10 7.54
C PHE A 6 10.96 17.28 6.40
N ARG A 7 10.60 16.17 5.76
CA ARG A 7 9.60 16.17 4.69
C ARG A 7 8.21 16.32 5.31
N LEU A 8 7.52 17.40 4.95
CA LEU A 8 6.14 17.69 5.38
C LEU A 8 5.13 16.61 4.97
N VAL A 9 5.45 15.83 3.93
CA VAL A 9 4.64 14.71 3.42
C VAL A 9 5.57 13.53 3.11
N PRO A 10 5.24 12.29 3.54
CA PRO A 10 6.02 11.11 3.19
C PRO A 10 6.01 10.87 1.67
N LEU A 11 7.09 10.28 1.15
CA LEU A 11 7.12 9.78 -0.23
C LEU A 11 6.78 8.30 -0.24
N MET A 12 5.91 7.88 -1.15
CA MET A 12 5.77 6.46 -1.48
C MET A 12 6.65 6.16 -2.69
N ASN A 13 7.61 5.27 -2.50
CA ASN A 13 8.45 4.77 -3.58
C ASN A 13 7.99 3.36 -3.96
N ARG A 14 8.04 3.07 -5.26
CA ARG A 14 7.68 1.75 -5.79
C ARG A 14 8.67 0.69 -5.29
N SER A 15 8.16 -0.46 -4.86
CA SER A 15 8.98 -1.65 -4.66
C SER A 15 9.39 -2.25 -6.02
N TYR A 16 10.68 -2.16 -6.36
CA TYR A 16 11.23 -2.71 -7.61
C TYR A 16 11.51 -4.23 -7.54
N TYR A 17 11.48 -4.83 -6.35
CA TYR A 17 11.82 -6.24 -6.12
C TYR A 17 10.61 -7.18 -6.10
N GLY A 18 9.57 -6.85 -6.89
CA GLY A 18 8.31 -7.60 -6.89
C GLY A 18 8.25 -8.74 -7.89
N VAL A 19 7.56 -9.82 -7.51
CA VAL A 19 7.04 -10.82 -8.46
C VAL A 19 6.23 -10.14 -9.55
N ALA A 20 6.61 -10.35 -10.82
CA ALA A 20 5.91 -9.78 -11.95
C ALA A 20 4.58 -10.51 -12.19
N SER A 21 4.62 -11.85 -12.16
CA SER A 21 3.44 -12.70 -12.25
C SER A 21 3.67 -14.05 -11.57
N LEU A 22 2.59 -14.78 -11.33
CA LEU A 22 2.59 -16.17 -10.91
C LEU A 22 2.25 -17.06 -12.09
N GLN A 23 3.07 -18.09 -12.32
CA GLN A 23 2.70 -19.18 -13.20
C GLN A 23 2.03 -20.29 -12.38
N VAL A 24 0.80 -20.62 -12.73
CA VAL A 24 0.03 -21.74 -12.17
C VAL A 24 0.21 -22.93 -13.09
N ILE A 25 0.62 -24.06 -12.52
CA ILE A 25 0.92 -25.29 -13.26
C ILE A 25 0.15 -26.43 -12.60
N GLU A 26 -0.58 -27.20 -13.41
CA GLU A 26 -1.07 -28.54 -13.04
C GLU A 26 -0.18 -29.54 -13.78
N PRO A 27 0.66 -30.31 -13.07
CA PRO A 27 1.76 -31.06 -13.69
C PRO A 27 1.29 -32.33 -14.40
N ILE A 28 0.19 -32.95 -13.97
CA ILE A 28 -0.26 -34.25 -14.51
C ILE A 28 -0.87 -34.08 -15.90
N LEU A 29 -1.69 -33.05 -16.08
CA LEU A 29 -2.34 -32.67 -17.34
C LEU A 29 -1.50 -31.69 -18.16
N GLY A 30 -0.34 -31.25 -17.63
CA GLY A 30 0.56 -30.29 -18.30
C GLY A 30 -0.05 -28.91 -18.52
N LYS A 31 -1.10 -28.54 -17.77
CA LYS A 31 -1.80 -27.25 -17.95
C LYS A 31 -1.04 -26.14 -17.24
N LYS A 32 -0.91 -25.00 -17.92
CA LYS A 32 -0.27 -23.79 -17.38
C LYS A 32 -1.17 -22.58 -17.59
N ALA A 33 -1.17 -21.67 -16.62
CA ALA A 33 -1.84 -20.38 -16.70
C ALA A 33 -0.98 -19.31 -16.03
N LEU A 34 -0.78 -18.18 -16.71
CA LEU A 34 -0.09 -17.03 -16.12
C LEU A 34 -1.11 -16.13 -15.44
N SER A 35 -0.80 -15.60 -14.27
CA SER A 35 -1.59 -14.54 -13.68
C SER A 35 -1.37 -13.23 -14.41
N TYR A 36 -2.42 -12.41 -14.44
CA TYR A 36 -2.35 -11.03 -14.91
C TYR A 36 -2.73 -10.09 -13.77
N THR A 37 -2.16 -8.89 -13.79
CA THR A 37 -2.51 -7.84 -12.84
C THR A 37 -3.91 -7.34 -13.13
N LEU A 38 -4.79 -7.46 -12.15
CA LEU A 38 -6.11 -6.85 -12.16
C LEU A 38 -6.03 -5.40 -11.70
N GLU A 39 -5.27 -5.13 -10.64
CA GLU A 39 -5.08 -3.79 -10.08
C GLU A 39 -3.65 -3.62 -9.53
N ASP A 40 -3.02 -2.49 -9.82
CA ASP A 40 -1.74 -2.05 -9.24
C ASP A 40 -2.03 -1.03 -8.13
N ILE A 41 -2.33 -1.54 -6.93
CA ILE A 41 -2.73 -0.74 -5.77
C ILE A 41 -1.61 0.23 -5.37
N GLU A 42 -0.35 -0.21 -5.44
CA GLU A 42 0.81 0.62 -5.11
C GLU A 42 0.89 1.83 -6.04
N ASN A 43 0.78 1.62 -7.35
CA ASN A 43 0.80 2.71 -8.32
C ASN A 43 -0.39 3.66 -8.13
N THR A 44 -1.60 3.12 -7.92
CA THR A 44 -2.80 3.93 -7.65
C THR A 44 -2.62 4.78 -6.39
N ALA A 45 -2.04 4.23 -5.31
CA ALA A 45 -1.77 4.97 -4.08
C ALA A 45 -0.72 6.07 -4.25
N ILE A 46 0.36 5.80 -4.99
CA ILE A 46 1.40 6.81 -5.32
C ILE A 46 0.78 7.96 -6.10
N GLN A 47 0.00 7.66 -7.13
CA GLN A 47 -0.63 8.68 -7.97
C GLN A 47 -1.60 9.56 -7.18
N GLU A 48 -2.43 8.94 -6.33
CA GLU A 48 -3.38 9.68 -5.49
C GLU A 48 -2.67 10.59 -4.48
N LEU A 49 -1.57 10.11 -3.88
CA LEU A 49 -0.78 10.91 -2.95
C LEU A 49 -0.12 12.10 -3.65
N GLU A 50 0.50 11.89 -4.82
CA GLU A 50 1.13 12.97 -5.58
C GLU A 50 0.10 14.01 -6.06
N GLN A 51 -1.09 13.58 -6.50
CA GLN A 51 -2.17 14.49 -6.87
C GLN A 51 -2.64 15.38 -5.70
N ARG A 52 -2.71 14.82 -4.48
CA ARG A 52 -3.16 15.56 -3.29
C ARG A 52 -2.05 16.28 -2.55
N ARG A 53 -0.79 16.06 -2.94
CA ARG A 53 0.39 16.51 -2.18
C ARG A 53 0.39 18.01 -1.93
N ALA A 54 0.15 18.81 -2.96
CA ALA A 54 0.13 20.26 -2.84
C ALA A 54 -0.94 20.75 -1.85
N ALA A 55 -2.15 20.19 -1.93
CA ALA A 55 -3.24 20.53 -1.02
C ALA A 55 -2.94 20.12 0.43
N LEU A 56 -2.31 18.95 0.63
CA LEU A 56 -1.89 18.49 1.96
C LEU A 56 -0.83 19.41 2.57
N VAL A 57 0.18 19.79 1.78
CA VAL A 57 1.21 20.75 2.21
C VAL A 57 0.57 22.09 2.55
N ALA A 58 -0.27 22.64 1.67
CA ALA A 58 -0.95 23.91 1.90
C ALA A 58 -1.80 23.88 3.18
N LYS A 59 -2.55 22.80 3.41
CA LYS A 59 -3.36 22.62 4.62
C LYS A 59 -2.50 22.57 5.88
N LYS A 60 -1.35 21.88 5.84
CA LYS A 60 -0.42 21.80 6.98
C LYS A 60 0.21 23.16 7.28
N VAL A 61 0.76 23.82 6.27
CA VAL A 61 1.36 25.16 6.42
C VAL A 61 0.30 26.16 6.91
N GLY A 62 -0.87 26.19 6.28
CA GLY A 62 -1.98 27.05 6.70
C GLY A 62 -2.43 26.79 8.14
N GLY A 63 -2.51 25.52 8.55
CA GLY A 63 -2.82 25.14 9.93
C GLY A 63 -1.78 25.64 10.92
N ILE A 64 -0.48 25.53 10.60
CA ILE A 64 0.60 26.06 11.43
C ILE A 64 0.48 27.58 11.56
N VAL A 65 0.32 28.29 10.43
CA VAL A 65 0.17 29.76 10.42
C VAL A 65 -1.04 30.20 11.24
N ALA A 66 -2.19 29.56 11.06
CA ALA A 66 -3.41 29.89 11.81
C ALA A 66 -3.24 29.71 13.33
N LYS A 67 -2.59 28.63 13.76
CA LYS A 67 -2.31 28.38 15.18
C LYS A 67 -1.36 29.41 15.78
N GLN A 68 -0.31 29.80 15.03
CA GLN A 68 0.62 30.83 15.49
C GLN A 68 -0.04 32.20 15.55
N ALA A 69 -0.89 32.55 14.58
CA ALA A 69 -1.66 33.79 14.62
C ALA A 69 -2.61 33.84 15.83
N ALA A 70 -3.27 32.73 16.17
CA ALA A 70 -4.12 32.62 17.35
C ALA A 70 -3.32 32.79 18.65
N ALA A 71 -2.17 32.13 18.77
CA ALA A 71 -1.28 32.26 19.93
C ALA A 71 -0.75 33.69 20.09
N TYR A 72 -0.35 34.34 18.99
CA TYR A 72 0.06 35.74 18.99
C TYR A 72 -1.07 36.69 19.40
N GLY A 73 -2.31 36.41 18.97
CA GLY A 73 -3.49 37.17 19.40
C GLY A 73 -3.69 37.11 20.92
N ILE A 74 -3.52 35.92 21.53
CA ILE A 74 -3.61 35.72 22.99
C ILE A 74 -2.47 36.44 23.72
N GLU A 75 -1.25 36.38 23.20
CA GLU A 75 -0.12 37.14 23.73
C GLU A 75 -0.46 38.63 23.78
N LYS A 76 -0.94 39.21 22.67
CA LYS A 76 -1.26 40.65 22.61
C LYS A 76 -2.44 41.04 23.48
N ALA A 77 -3.46 40.19 23.58
CA ALA A 77 -4.62 40.46 24.45
C ALA A 77 -4.26 40.40 25.94
N THR A 78 -3.39 39.47 26.34
CA THR A 78 -3.00 39.26 27.75
C THR A 78 -1.74 40.04 28.16
N LYS A 79 -0.99 40.56 27.19
CA LYS A 79 0.36 41.15 27.35
C LYS A 79 1.37 40.19 28.02
N SER A 80 1.12 38.88 27.93
CA SER A 80 1.98 37.84 28.49
C SER A 80 2.52 36.96 27.36
N PRO A 81 3.84 37.03 27.10
CA PRO A 81 4.54 36.11 26.19
C PRO A 81 4.39 34.65 26.61
N GLU A 82 4.33 34.37 27.92
CA GLU A 82 4.21 33.02 28.45
C GLU A 82 2.87 32.39 28.07
N LEU A 83 1.77 33.15 28.18
CA LEU A 83 0.43 32.69 27.80
C LEU A 83 0.32 32.45 26.29
N GLY A 84 0.99 33.28 25.47
CA GLY A 84 1.12 33.05 24.04
C GLY A 84 1.83 31.72 23.72
N ALA A 85 2.99 31.49 24.35
CA ALA A 85 3.77 30.27 24.16
C ALA A 85 3.03 28.99 24.60
N ILE A 86 2.37 29.03 25.76
CA ILE A 86 1.53 27.93 26.25
C ILE A 86 0.38 27.66 25.28
N THR A 87 -0.27 28.70 24.76
CA THR A 87 -1.34 28.55 23.78
C THR A 87 -0.85 27.90 22.50
N ALA A 88 0.30 28.35 21.95
CA ALA A 88 0.89 27.73 20.77
C ALA A 88 1.17 26.24 20.99
N LEU A 89 1.74 25.89 22.15
CA LEU A 89 2.02 24.50 22.51
C LEU A 89 0.72 23.67 22.57
N LEU A 90 -0.30 24.15 23.27
CA LEU A 90 -1.59 23.45 23.38
C LEU A 90 -2.25 23.26 22.01
N LEU A 91 -2.22 24.28 21.15
CA LEU A 91 -2.76 24.20 19.79
C LEU A 91 -2.00 23.19 18.91
N HIS A 92 -0.68 23.09 19.04
CA HIS A 92 0.10 22.07 18.34
C HIS A 92 -0.16 20.66 18.88
N LEU A 93 -0.37 20.50 20.19
CA LEU A 93 -0.73 19.21 20.81
C LEU A 93 -2.08 18.66 20.35
N THR A 94 -2.97 19.51 19.81
CA THR A 94 -4.24 19.03 19.22
C THR A 94 -4.07 18.33 17.86
N ASP A 95 -2.91 18.43 17.22
CA ASP A 95 -2.66 17.71 15.98
C ASP A 95 -2.56 16.21 16.23
N ARG A 96 -3.50 15.47 15.65
CA ARG A 96 -3.46 14.00 15.67
C ARG A 96 -2.70 13.48 14.45
N PRO A 97 -1.71 12.60 14.64
CA PRO A 97 -1.10 11.90 13.51
C PRO A 97 -2.10 10.95 12.89
N ASP A 98 -2.00 10.75 11.57
CA ASP A 98 -2.70 9.65 10.92
C ASP A 98 -1.99 8.35 11.29
N LEU A 99 -2.72 7.44 11.94
CA LEU A 99 -2.23 6.13 12.34
C LEU A 99 -2.61 5.03 11.34
N ARG A 100 -3.36 5.35 10.29
CA ARG A 100 -3.77 4.38 9.26
C ARG A 100 -2.57 4.14 8.35
N THR A 101 -1.95 2.98 8.48
CA THR A 101 -0.95 2.53 7.52
C THR A 101 -1.59 1.68 6.43
N TRP A 102 -1.31 2.01 5.18
CA TRP A 102 -1.74 1.23 4.01
C TRP A 102 -0.67 0.21 3.59
N SER A 103 0.42 0.10 4.36
CA SER A 103 1.55 -0.81 4.08
C SER A 103 1.19 -2.30 4.13
N PHE A 104 0.01 -2.66 4.67
CA PHE A 104 -0.47 -4.04 4.70
C PHE A 104 -1.31 -4.44 3.48
N LEU A 105 -1.65 -3.49 2.60
CA LEU A 105 -2.30 -3.82 1.34
C LEU A 105 -1.30 -4.52 0.41
N PRO A 106 -1.74 -5.51 -0.37
CA PRO A 106 -0.88 -6.09 -1.39
C PRO A 106 -0.56 -5.03 -2.45
N ALA A 107 0.69 -4.98 -2.92
CA ALA A 107 1.10 -4.02 -3.95
C ALA A 107 0.32 -4.24 -5.26
N LYS A 108 0.04 -5.49 -5.61
CA LYS A 108 -0.71 -5.88 -6.82
C LYS A 108 -1.75 -6.93 -6.48
N LEU A 109 -2.94 -6.79 -7.07
CA LEU A 109 -3.94 -7.85 -7.14
C LEU A 109 -3.80 -8.54 -8.49
N GLN A 110 -3.60 -9.86 -8.47
CA GLN A 110 -3.45 -10.65 -9.68
C GLN A 110 -4.46 -11.78 -9.73
N LEU A 111 -4.87 -12.15 -10.94
CA LEU A 111 -5.80 -13.24 -11.18
C LEU A 111 -5.22 -14.19 -12.23
N ALA A 112 -5.32 -15.49 -11.96
CA ALA A 112 -5.11 -16.55 -12.94
C ALA A 112 -6.36 -17.41 -12.98
N ARG A 113 -6.73 -17.87 -14.19
CA ARG A 113 -7.83 -18.80 -14.38
C ARG A 113 -7.34 -20.01 -15.15
N MET A 114 -7.61 -21.20 -14.62
CA MET A 114 -7.27 -22.47 -15.25
C MET A 114 -8.50 -23.37 -15.23
N SER A 115 -8.89 -23.89 -16.40
CA SER A 115 -9.99 -24.84 -16.52
C SER A 115 -9.46 -26.27 -16.35
N LEU A 116 -9.92 -26.97 -15.31
CA LEU A 116 -9.54 -28.34 -14.97
C LEU A 116 -10.76 -29.26 -14.98
N PRO A 117 -10.61 -30.55 -15.38
CA PRO A 117 -11.69 -31.52 -15.24
C PRO A 117 -12.01 -31.76 -13.76
N SER A 118 -13.19 -32.31 -13.46
CA SER A 118 -13.53 -32.67 -12.08
C SER A 118 -12.58 -33.73 -11.53
N GLY A 119 -12.11 -33.58 -10.31
CA GLY A 119 -11.15 -34.48 -9.68
C GLY A 119 -10.27 -33.76 -8.66
N ASP A 120 -9.33 -34.52 -8.09
CA ASP A 120 -8.26 -33.98 -7.25
C ASP A 120 -7.06 -33.64 -8.13
N HIS A 121 -6.54 -32.42 -8.01
CA HIS A 121 -5.42 -31.91 -8.79
C HIS A 121 -4.30 -31.43 -7.89
N GLU A 122 -3.06 -31.56 -8.36
CA GLU A 122 -1.91 -30.90 -7.75
C GLU A 122 -1.66 -29.56 -8.45
N ILE A 123 -1.51 -28.48 -7.69
CA ILE A 123 -1.21 -27.15 -8.25
C ILE A 123 0.17 -26.71 -7.80
N VAL A 124 1.06 -26.45 -8.75
CA VAL A 124 2.37 -25.87 -8.55
C VAL A 124 2.32 -24.40 -8.95
N LEU A 125 2.89 -23.54 -8.11
CA LEU A 125 2.97 -22.10 -8.31
C LEU A 125 4.45 -21.71 -8.43
N GLU A 126 4.77 -21.03 -9.52
CA GLU A 126 6.10 -20.49 -9.76
C GLU A 126 6.04 -18.96 -9.80
N ARG A 127 7.03 -18.30 -9.19
CA ARG A 127 7.20 -16.85 -9.25
C ARG A 127 7.95 -16.51 -10.52
N VAL A 128 7.36 -15.64 -11.34
CA VAL A 128 8.00 -15.10 -12.54
C VAL A 128 8.52 -13.71 -12.22
N GLY A 129 9.84 -13.56 -12.27
CA GLY A 129 10.51 -12.28 -12.06
C GLY A 129 10.40 -11.34 -13.28
N PRO A 130 10.82 -10.07 -13.15
CA PRO A 130 10.78 -9.08 -14.25
C PRO A 130 11.56 -9.52 -15.51
N GLY A 131 12.62 -10.32 -15.34
CA GLY A 131 13.42 -10.85 -16.44
C GLY A 131 12.90 -12.17 -17.05
N GLY A 132 11.68 -12.59 -16.71
CA GLY A 132 11.07 -13.83 -17.23
C GLY A 132 11.58 -15.12 -16.57
N GLN A 133 12.48 -15.03 -15.60
CA GLN A 133 12.95 -16.17 -14.83
C GLN A 133 11.84 -16.70 -13.93
N SER A 134 11.57 -18.00 -14.02
CA SER A 134 10.57 -18.69 -13.20
C SER A 134 11.26 -19.51 -12.11
N THR A 135 10.84 -19.33 -10.86
CA THR A 135 11.33 -20.12 -9.74
C THR A 135 10.15 -20.78 -9.04
N GLN A 136 10.18 -22.10 -8.90
CA GLN A 136 9.17 -22.84 -8.15
C GLN A 136 9.08 -22.28 -6.73
N TRP A 137 7.86 -21.95 -6.29
CA TRP A 137 7.65 -21.28 -5.01
C TRP A 137 6.76 -22.08 -4.06
N LYS A 138 5.62 -22.59 -4.54
CA LYS A 138 4.67 -23.31 -3.68
C LYS A 138 3.99 -24.45 -4.41
N ARG A 139 3.77 -25.56 -3.72
CA ARG A 139 3.04 -26.73 -4.20
C ARG A 139 1.82 -26.96 -3.31
N ILE A 140 0.66 -27.16 -3.93
CA ILE A 140 -0.62 -27.40 -3.28
C ILE A 140 -1.07 -28.80 -3.73
N PRO A 141 -0.88 -29.84 -2.89
CA PRO A 141 -0.95 -31.23 -3.33
C PRO A 141 -2.37 -31.72 -3.63
N LYS A 142 -3.39 -31.05 -3.09
CA LYS A 142 -4.78 -31.49 -3.23
C LYS A 142 -5.71 -30.29 -3.41
N VAL A 143 -6.11 -30.04 -4.65
CA VAL A 143 -7.13 -29.08 -5.03
C VAL A 143 -8.29 -29.83 -5.67
N GLN A 144 -9.41 -29.89 -4.94
CA GLN A 144 -10.60 -30.56 -5.44
C GLN A 144 -11.38 -29.64 -6.39
N ILE A 145 -11.61 -30.11 -7.61
CA ILE A 145 -12.43 -29.46 -8.63
C ILE A 145 -13.72 -30.26 -8.78
N LYS A 146 -14.86 -29.61 -8.56
CA LYS A 146 -16.19 -30.21 -8.72
C LYS A 146 -16.80 -29.76 -10.04
N SER A 147 -17.50 -30.67 -10.72
CA SER A 147 -18.18 -30.35 -11.99
C SER A 147 -19.14 -29.17 -11.81
N GLY A 148 -19.10 -28.21 -12.75
CA GLY A 148 -19.94 -27.02 -12.74
C GLY A 148 -19.67 -26.01 -11.62
N LYS A 149 -18.61 -26.18 -10.80
CA LYS A 149 -18.27 -25.26 -9.70
C LYS A 149 -16.88 -24.65 -9.90
N MET A 150 -16.73 -23.38 -9.50
CA MET A 150 -15.44 -22.72 -9.42
C MET A 150 -14.80 -22.96 -8.05
N THR A 151 -13.54 -23.39 -8.04
CA THR A 151 -12.71 -23.46 -6.84
C THR A 151 -11.80 -22.24 -6.81
N PHE A 152 -11.82 -21.49 -5.71
CA PHE A 152 -10.97 -20.31 -5.53
C PHE A 152 -9.77 -20.65 -4.65
N LEU A 153 -8.58 -20.25 -5.10
CA LEU A 153 -7.35 -20.33 -4.32
C LEU A 153 -6.86 -18.92 -4.04
N ASN A 154 -6.85 -18.53 -2.76
CA ASN A 154 -6.24 -17.29 -2.33
C ASN A 154 -4.79 -17.55 -1.95
N VAL A 155 -3.88 -16.85 -2.61
CA VAL A 155 -2.45 -17.02 -2.45
C VAL A 155 -1.82 -15.65 -2.29
N ARG A 156 -1.08 -15.47 -1.19
CA ARG A 156 -0.29 -14.26 -0.95
C ARG A 156 1.18 -14.56 -1.19
N VAL A 157 1.79 -13.79 -2.07
CA VAL A 157 3.22 -13.83 -2.36
C VAL A 157 3.89 -12.74 -1.52
N PHE A 158 4.98 -13.11 -0.86
CA PHE A 158 5.86 -12.18 -0.16
C PHE A 158 7.20 -12.19 -0.88
N ASP A 159 7.82 -11.02 -0.96
CA ASP A 159 9.19 -10.84 -1.42
C ASP A 159 10.17 -10.99 -0.24
#